data_AF-A0A7W3ZPP3-F1
#
_entry.id   AF-A0A7W3ZPP3-F1
#
_cell.length_a   1.000
_cell.length_b   1.000
_cell.length_c   1.000
_cell.angle_alpha   90.00
_cell.angle_beta   90.00
_cell.angle_gamma   90.00
#
_symmetry.space_group_name_H-M   'P 1'
#
loop_
_entity.id
_entity.type
_entity.pdbx_description
1 polymer ?
#
loop_
_entity_poly.entity_id
_entity_poly.type
_entity_poly.pdbx_seq_one_letter_code
_entity_poly.pdbx_strand_id
1 'polypeptide(L)'
;MTVDTRPPPPAPPAGGGGDPEDITGVRATARVRAAHNGHTTTLPLLRSDGPFHLRRLRPRAGRARVSVIGAMSAPLGGDRLRIDVTADPSAELELTTAAATIALRGATTTPAAYDVRLTVGDHASLNWLPEPLISTRDSVLHQSYTVELAATARLLLREEQVLGRSAEPPGHLVTRLTVRRDGRPLLDQQTAYGDPAPAWDGPAVLGGHRATGQLLLVDPTRPLPTEPLLIGDDPALG
;
A
#
# COMPACT_ATOMS: atom_id res chain seq x y z
N MET A 1 18.60 -12.43 -77.69
CA MET A 1 17.48 -13.14 -77.03
C MET A 1 17.51 -12.70 -75.57
N THR A 2 16.53 -11.85 -75.27
CA THR A 2 16.12 -11.10 -74.06
C THR A 2 16.91 -11.25 -72.75
N VAL A 3 17.52 -10.15 -72.31
CA VAL A 3 18.00 -9.93 -70.93
C VAL A 3 16.78 -9.61 -70.05
N ASP A 4 16.59 -10.41 -69.00
CA ASP A 4 15.52 -10.28 -68.01
C ASP A 4 15.79 -9.06 -67.11
N THR A 5 15.10 -7.94 -67.35
CA THR A 5 15.17 -6.73 -66.52
C THR A 5 13.99 -6.68 -65.55
N ARG A 6 13.97 -7.56 -64.54
CA ARG A 6 13.05 -7.43 -63.41
C ARG A 6 13.68 -6.60 -62.29
N PRO A 7 13.00 -5.56 -61.77
CA PRO A 7 13.50 -4.78 -60.64
C PRO A 7 13.48 -5.63 -59.35
N PRO A 8 14.40 -5.36 -58.40
CA PRO A 8 14.43 -6.09 -57.13
C PRO A 8 13.16 -5.82 -56.30
N PRO A 9 12.71 -6.77 -55.47
CA PRO A 9 11.54 -6.59 -54.62
C PRO A 9 11.77 -5.46 -53.60
N PRO A 10 10.71 -4.75 -53.19
CA PRO A 10 10.83 -3.69 -52.19
C PRO A 10 11.34 -4.24 -50.85
N ALA A 11 12.19 -3.46 -50.19
CA ALA A 11 12.71 -3.79 -48.87
C ALA A 11 11.55 -4.01 -47.88
N PRO A 12 11.68 -4.96 -46.93
CA PRO A 12 10.67 -5.17 -45.91
C PRO A 12 10.47 -3.87 -45.12
N PRO A 13 9.24 -3.59 -44.64
CA PRO A 13 9.00 -2.40 -43.83
C PRO A 13 9.93 -2.43 -42.62
N ALA A 14 10.59 -1.29 -42.36
CA ALA A 14 11.36 -1.10 -41.15
C ALA A 14 10.48 -1.48 -39.96
N GLY A 15 10.92 -2.50 -39.21
CA GLY A 15 10.23 -2.96 -38.02
C GLY A 15 9.91 -1.76 -37.15
N GLY A 16 8.64 -1.58 -36.83
CA GLY A 16 8.19 -0.53 -35.93
C GLY A 16 9.06 -0.57 -34.69
N GLY A 17 9.73 0.54 -34.41
CA GLY A 17 10.39 0.77 -33.13
C GLY A 17 9.32 0.74 -32.06
N GLY A 18 9.07 -0.46 -31.53
CA GLY A 18 8.55 -0.57 -30.19
C GLY A 18 9.63 0.00 -29.28
N ASP A 19 9.30 1.09 -28.59
CA ASP A 19 10.09 1.51 -27.45
C ASP A 19 10.37 0.27 -26.59
N PRO A 20 11.60 0.08 -26.08
CA PRO A 20 11.85 -0.99 -25.13
C PRO A 20 10.97 -0.69 -23.92
N GLU A 21 9.85 -1.40 -23.80
CA GLU A 21 8.98 -1.36 -22.63
C GLU A 21 9.87 -1.72 -21.45
N ASP A 22 10.24 -0.72 -20.65
CA ASP A 22 11.37 -0.77 -19.72
C ASP A 22 11.14 -1.82 -18.61
N ILE A 23 11.63 -3.04 -18.85
CA ILE A 23 11.43 -4.26 -18.04
C ILE A 23 12.31 -4.26 -16.78
N THR A 24 12.35 -3.16 -16.04
CA THR A 24 13.28 -3.01 -14.90
C THR A 24 12.63 -3.14 -13.52
N GLY A 25 11.30 -3.02 -13.42
CA GLY A 25 10.57 -3.13 -12.16
C GLY A 25 10.03 -4.54 -11.85
N VAL A 26 9.97 -4.90 -10.57
CA VAL A 26 9.39 -6.15 -10.09
C VAL A 26 7.87 -6.05 -10.00
N ARG A 27 7.16 -7.09 -10.45
CA ARG A 27 5.72 -7.25 -10.22
C ARG A 27 5.48 -8.40 -9.25
N ALA A 28 4.85 -8.12 -8.12
CA ALA A 28 4.67 -9.12 -7.06
C ALA A 28 3.34 -8.95 -6.34
N THR A 29 2.73 -10.07 -5.94
CA THR A 29 1.53 -10.05 -5.11
C THR A 29 1.67 -10.94 -3.88
N ALA A 30 1.28 -10.43 -2.72
CA ALA A 30 0.99 -11.23 -1.53
C ALA A 30 -0.52 -11.34 -1.33
N ARG A 31 -1.02 -12.54 -1.03
CA ARG A 31 -2.43 -12.84 -0.79
C ARG A 31 -2.62 -13.55 0.53
N VAL A 32 -3.50 -12.98 1.36
CA VAL A 32 -3.91 -13.52 2.65
C VAL A 32 -5.42 -13.69 2.66
N ARG A 33 -5.91 -14.88 2.99
CA ARG A 33 -7.32 -15.11 3.28
C ARG A 33 -7.46 -15.72 4.66
N ALA A 34 -8.31 -15.11 5.48
CA ALA A 34 -8.72 -15.64 6.77
C ALA A 34 -10.20 -16.06 6.72
N ALA A 35 -10.50 -17.24 7.27
CA ALA A 35 -11.84 -17.81 7.26
C ALA A 35 -12.20 -18.43 8.62
N HIS A 36 -13.41 -18.15 9.09
CA HIS A 36 -13.93 -18.77 10.31
C HIS A 36 -14.46 -20.18 10.03
N ASN A 37 -13.99 -21.19 10.78
CA ASN A 37 -14.39 -22.59 10.58
C ASN A 37 -15.51 -23.08 11.53
N GLY A 38 -16.22 -22.15 12.16
CA GLY A 38 -17.22 -22.43 13.21
C GLY A 38 -16.66 -22.43 14.63
N HIS A 39 -15.34 -22.50 14.80
CA HIS A 39 -14.68 -22.49 16.11
C HIS A 39 -13.60 -21.41 16.22
N THR A 40 -12.80 -21.22 15.17
CA THR A 40 -11.72 -20.25 15.15
C THR A 40 -11.46 -19.72 13.75
N THR A 41 -10.70 -18.63 13.68
CA THR A 41 -10.20 -18.10 12.41
C THR A 41 -8.98 -18.91 11.95
N THR A 42 -9.10 -19.45 10.74
CA THR A 42 -8.04 -20.18 10.03
C THR A 42 -7.48 -19.31 8.90
N LEU A 43 -6.31 -19.69 8.37
CA LEU A 43 -5.63 -18.97 7.27
C LEU A 43 -5.54 -19.90 6.04
N PRO A 44 -6.65 -20.15 5.33
CA PRO A 44 -6.68 -21.07 4.19
C PRO A 44 -5.82 -20.62 2.99
N LEU A 45 -5.45 -19.33 2.91
CA LEU A 45 -4.54 -18.83 1.88
C LEU A 45 -3.47 -17.94 2.50
N LEU A 46 -2.21 -18.32 2.33
CA LEU A 46 -1.04 -17.48 2.49
C LEU A 46 -0.13 -17.75 1.29
N ARG A 47 -0.15 -16.87 0.30
CA ARG A 47 0.68 -16.98 -0.91
C ARG A 47 1.37 -15.67 -1.17
N SER A 48 2.64 -15.69 -1.52
CA SER A 48 3.35 -14.48 -1.91
C SER A 48 4.38 -14.73 -2.99
N ASP A 49 4.52 -13.76 -3.88
CA ASP A 49 5.67 -13.63 -4.77
C ASP A 49 6.74 -12.77 -4.09
N GLY A 50 8.01 -12.97 -4.44
CA GLY A 50 9.08 -12.05 -4.03
C GLY A 50 8.77 -10.63 -4.53
N PRO A 51 8.94 -9.58 -3.72
CA PRO A 51 9.77 -9.50 -2.50
C PRO A 51 9.05 -9.86 -1.21
N PHE A 52 7.79 -10.28 -1.25
CA PHE A 52 7.02 -10.57 -0.05
C PHE A 52 7.26 -12.00 0.44
N HIS A 53 7.36 -12.14 1.77
CA HIS A 53 7.25 -13.41 2.45
C HIS A 53 6.21 -13.30 3.58
N LEU A 54 5.24 -14.21 3.59
CA LEU A 54 4.18 -14.23 4.61
C LEU A 54 4.50 -15.23 5.72
N ARG A 55 4.41 -14.80 6.97
CA ARG A 55 4.64 -15.65 8.14
C ARG A 55 3.44 -15.64 9.07
N ARG A 56 2.88 -16.81 9.34
CA ARG A 56 1.89 -16.99 10.42
C ARG A 56 2.56 -16.75 11.77
N LEU A 57 1.91 -15.94 12.61
CA LEU A 57 2.30 -15.70 13.99
C LEU A 57 1.40 -16.51 14.95
N ARG A 58 1.80 -16.58 16.22
CA ARG A 58 0.93 -17.13 17.27
C ARG A 58 -0.33 -16.29 17.40
N PRO A 59 -1.53 -16.90 17.45
CA PRO A 59 -2.78 -16.17 17.71
C PRO A 59 -2.70 -15.35 19.00
N ARG A 60 -3.41 -14.23 19.04
CA ARG A 60 -3.52 -13.38 20.24
C ARG A 60 -4.96 -12.90 20.37
N ALA A 61 -5.53 -13.00 21.57
CA ALA A 61 -6.91 -12.59 21.85
C ALA A 61 -7.92 -13.16 20.84
N GLY A 62 -7.80 -14.44 20.49
CA GLY A 62 -8.69 -15.13 19.54
C GLY A 62 -8.42 -14.86 18.05
N ARG A 63 -7.57 -13.88 17.71
CA ARG A 63 -7.29 -13.48 16.33
C ARG A 63 -6.22 -14.32 15.66
N ALA A 64 -6.43 -14.66 14.40
CA ALA A 64 -5.36 -15.13 13.53
C ALA A 64 -4.39 -13.99 13.23
N ARG A 65 -3.08 -14.27 13.18
CA ARG A 65 -2.05 -13.24 13.02
C ARG A 65 -1.08 -13.59 11.90
N VAL A 66 -0.78 -12.61 11.05
CA VAL A 66 0.17 -12.76 9.92
C VAL A 66 1.14 -11.57 9.93
N SER A 67 2.43 -11.86 9.77
CA SER A 67 3.46 -10.87 9.48
C SER A 67 3.81 -10.92 8.01
N VAL A 68 3.80 -9.75 7.36
CA VAL A 68 4.42 -9.56 6.05
C VAL A 68 5.90 -9.23 6.26
N ILE A 69 6.79 -9.89 5.54
CA ILE A 69 8.23 -9.70 5.60
C ILE A 69 8.70 -9.24 4.22
N GLY A 70 9.43 -8.13 4.16
CA GLY A 70 10.18 -7.74 2.97
C GLY A 70 11.45 -8.59 2.87
N ALA A 71 11.45 -9.60 2.02
CA ALA A 71 12.57 -10.52 1.84
C ALA A 71 13.68 -9.95 0.94
N MET A 72 13.35 -8.91 0.16
CA MET A 72 14.27 -8.18 -0.72
C MET A 72 13.97 -6.69 -0.62
N SER A 73 14.92 -5.86 -1.04
CA SER A 73 14.72 -4.40 -1.11
C SER A 73 13.60 -4.08 -2.10
N ALA A 74 12.50 -3.52 -1.60
CA ALA A 74 11.38 -3.01 -2.39
C ALA A 74 10.46 -2.16 -1.48
N PRO A 75 9.75 -1.14 -2.00
CA PRO A 75 9.64 -0.77 -3.41
C PRO A 75 10.82 0.06 -3.94
N LEU A 76 11.28 -0.26 -5.15
CA LEU A 76 12.18 0.55 -5.97
C LEU A 76 11.42 1.15 -7.17
N GLY A 77 11.90 2.25 -7.73
CA GLY A 77 11.33 2.88 -8.92
C GLY A 77 11.04 1.87 -10.05
N GLY A 78 9.81 1.87 -10.54
CA GLY A 78 9.28 0.93 -11.52
C GLY A 78 8.53 -0.28 -10.94
N ASP A 79 8.74 -0.63 -9.67
CA ASP A 79 8.09 -1.79 -9.04
C ASP A 79 6.57 -1.64 -8.99
N ARG A 80 5.85 -2.76 -9.10
CA ARG A 80 4.39 -2.85 -8.94
C ARG A 80 4.06 -3.96 -7.95
N LEU A 81 3.91 -3.57 -6.70
CA LEU A 81 3.71 -4.48 -5.59
C LEU A 81 2.26 -4.41 -5.12
N ARG A 82 1.68 -5.57 -4.80
CA ARG A 82 0.32 -5.65 -4.25
C ARG A 82 0.23 -6.56 -3.03
N ILE A 83 -0.58 -6.15 -2.05
CA ILE A 83 -1.01 -7.00 -0.94
C ILE A 83 -2.54 -7.08 -0.96
N ASP A 84 -3.07 -8.27 -1.22
CA ASP A 84 -4.49 -8.58 -1.13
C ASP A 84 -4.78 -9.31 0.18
N VAL A 85 -5.70 -8.75 0.98
CA VAL A 85 -6.12 -9.32 2.25
C VAL A 85 -7.63 -9.47 2.25
N THR A 86 -8.10 -10.67 2.58
CA THR A 86 -9.52 -10.96 2.73
C THR A 86 -9.77 -11.57 4.10
N ALA A 87 -10.60 -10.92 4.91
CA ALA A 87 -11.21 -11.51 6.09
C ALA A 87 -12.65 -11.91 5.71
N ASP A 88 -12.88 -13.20 5.53
CA ASP A 88 -14.22 -13.75 5.25
C ASP A 88 -15.17 -13.50 6.43
N PRO A 89 -16.50 -13.71 6.26
CA PRO A 89 -17.45 -13.50 7.34
C PRO A 89 -17.05 -14.14 8.68
N SER A 90 -17.24 -13.39 9.76
CA SER A 90 -16.88 -13.75 11.14
C SER A 90 -15.39 -14.02 11.39
N ALA A 91 -14.50 -13.83 10.42
CA ALA A 91 -13.07 -13.99 10.63
C ALA A 91 -12.50 -12.83 11.46
N GLU A 92 -11.56 -13.15 12.35
CA GLU A 92 -10.78 -12.17 13.09
C GLU A 92 -9.30 -12.26 12.75
N LEU A 93 -8.80 -11.23 12.07
CA LEU A 93 -7.47 -11.21 11.48
C LEU A 93 -6.69 -9.97 11.95
N GLU A 94 -5.42 -10.16 12.25
CA GLU A 94 -4.44 -9.09 12.41
C GLU A 94 -3.27 -9.30 11.46
N LEU A 95 -2.96 -8.27 10.68
CA LEU A 95 -1.77 -8.18 9.86
C LEU A 95 -0.84 -7.10 10.39
N THR A 96 0.45 -7.40 10.36
CA THR A 96 1.52 -6.46 10.62
C THR A 96 2.66 -6.69 9.63
N THR A 97 3.67 -5.82 9.63
CA THR A 97 4.91 -6.05 8.90
C THR A 97 6.04 -6.30 9.91
N ALA A 98 7.05 -7.08 9.53
CA ALA A 98 8.17 -7.36 10.44
C ALA A 98 9.13 -6.18 10.60
N ALA A 99 9.09 -5.24 9.67
CA ALA A 99 9.92 -4.05 9.63
C ALA A 99 9.23 -2.96 8.80
N ALA A 100 9.79 -1.76 8.88
CA ALA A 100 9.39 -0.64 8.04
C ALA A 100 9.48 -0.98 6.55
N THR A 101 8.53 -0.51 5.77
CA THR A 101 8.64 -0.55 4.30
C THR A 101 9.49 0.63 3.87
N ILE A 102 10.61 0.40 3.19
CA ILE A 102 11.53 1.47 2.78
C ILE A 102 11.42 1.66 1.28
N ALA A 103 10.86 2.79 0.85
CA ALA A 103 10.80 3.18 -0.55
C ALA A 103 12.16 3.72 -0.97
N LEU A 104 12.75 3.14 -2.03
CA LEU A 104 14.10 3.42 -2.47
C LEU A 104 14.12 3.94 -3.91
N ARG A 105 15.20 4.64 -4.26
CA ARG A 105 15.51 5.03 -5.64
C ARG A 105 15.62 3.77 -6.51
N GLY A 106 14.91 3.75 -7.64
CA GLY A 106 15.06 2.73 -8.68
C GLY A 106 16.13 3.05 -9.70
N ALA A 107 16.39 2.12 -10.63
CA ALA A 107 17.23 2.38 -11.80
C ALA A 107 16.55 3.34 -12.80
N THR A 108 15.22 3.45 -12.74
CA THR A 108 14.40 4.30 -13.60
C THR A 108 13.76 5.44 -12.81
N THR A 109 13.27 6.44 -13.55
CA THR A 109 12.47 7.55 -13.00
C THR A 109 10.98 7.20 -12.88
N THR A 110 10.58 6.00 -13.31
CA THR A 110 9.19 5.54 -13.22
C THR A 110 8.78 5.38 -11.76
N PRO A 111 7.65 5.96 -11.31
CA PRO A 111 7.17 5.75 -9.96
C PRO A 111 6.95 4.26 -9.63
N ALA A 112 7.36 3.86 -8.45
CA ALA A 112 6.92 2.59 -7.88
C ALA A 112 5.44 2.66 -7.48
N ALA A 113 4.73 1.55 -7.55
CA ALA A 113 3.37 1.42 -7.05
C ALA A 113 3.29 0.35 -5.94
N TYR A 114 2.66 0.69 -4.82
CA TYR A 114 2.40 -0.21 -3.71
C TYR A 114 0.91 -0.20 -3.37
N ASP A 115 0.20 -1.25 -3.77
CA ASP A 115 -1.25 -1.34 -3.69
C ASP A 115 -1.68 -2.31 -2.59
N VAL A 116 -2.39 -1.82 -1.57
CA VAL A 116 -2.95 -2.63 -0.49
C VAL A 116 -4.46 -2.68 -0.65
N ARG A 117 -4.99 -3.91 -0.77
CA ARG A 117 -6.42 -4.16 -0.92
C ARG A 117 -6.92 -4.98 0.25
N LEU A 118 -7.86 -4.43 0.99
CA LEU A 118 -8.43 -5.04 2.19
C LEU A 118 -9.93 -5.26 1.97
N THR A 119 -10.39 -6.49 2.06
CA THR A 119 -11.81 -6.84 2.04
C THR A 119 -12.19 -7.48 3.37
N VAL A 120 -13.23 -6.94 4.03
CA VAL A 120 -13.69 -7.41 5.34
C VAL A 120 -15.18 -7.72 5.26
N GLY A 121 -15.51 -9.01 5.40
CA GLY A 121 -16.86 -9.54 5.31
C GLY A 121 -17.73 -9.28 6.54
N ASP A 122 -18.96 -9.77 6.51
CA ASP A 122 -19.93 -9.58 7.60
C ASP A 122 -19.42 -10.11 8.93
N HIS A 123 -19.59 -9.32 9.98
CA HIS A 123 -19.15 -9.57 11.35
C HIS A 123 -17.65 -9.87 11.50
N ALA A 124 -16.87 -9.77 10.43
CA ALA A 124 -15.44 -9.96 10.43
C ALA A 124 -14.74 -8.72 11.01
N SER A 125 -13.50 -8.92 11.45
CA SER A 125 -12.68 -7.83 11.94
C SER A 125 -11.24 -7.94 11.47
N LEU A 126 -10.70 -6.83 10.98
CA LEU A 126 -9.33 -6.72 10.49
C LEU A 126 -8.57 -5.63 11.25
N ASN A 127 -7.44 -6.02 11.84
CA ASN A 127 -6.42 -5.10 12.30
C ASN A 127 -5.30 -5.06 11.25
N TRP A 128 -5.16 -3.94 10.53
CA TRP A 128 -4.05 -3.67 9.63
C TRP A 128 -3.07 -2.70 10.32
N LEU A 129 -1.99 -3.25 10.87
CA LEU A 129 -1.03 -2.57 11.74
C LEU A 129 0.41 -2.75 11.24
N PRO A 130 0.73 -2.29 10.02
CA PRO A 130 2.09 -2.36 9.49
C PRO A 130 3.02 -1.41 10.25
N GLU A 131 4.29 -1.76 10.34
CA GLU A 131 5.34 -0.81 10.70
C GLU A 131 5.40 0.35 9.69
N PRO A 132 5.99 1.51 10.06
CA PRO A 132 5.97 2.70 9.23
C PRO A 132 6.55 2.51 7.82
N LEU A 133 6.06 3.32 6.87
CA LEU A 133 6.69 3.49 5.57
C LEU A 133 7.74 4.60 5.64
N ILE A 134 8.93 4.37 5.10
CA ILE A 134 10.00 5.37 5.00
C ILE A 134 10.21 5.74 3.54
N SER A 135 9.96 6.99 3.17
CA SER A 135 10.28 7.53 1.84
C SER A 135 11.69 8.12 1.86
N THR A 136 12.67 7.44 1.25
CA THR A 136 14.06 7.91 1.23
C THR A 136 14.32 8.88 0.08
N ARG A 137 15.45 9.60 0.15
CA ARG A 137 15.93 10.46 -0.92
C ARG A 137 15.82 9.77 -2.29
N ASP A 138 15.37 10.53 -3.29
CA ASP A 138 15.20 10.11 -4.70
C ASP A 138 14.25 8.92 -4.93
N SER A 139 13.50 8.48 -3.91
CA SER A 139 12.39 7.56 -4.12
C SER A 139 11.20 8.29 -4.73
N VAL A 140 10.45 7.61 -5.60
CA VAL A 140 9.16 8.09 -6.11
C VAL A 140 8.17 6.96 -5.94
N LEU A 141 7.26 7.08 -4.96
CA LEU A 141 6.31 6.03 -4.62
C LEU A 141 4.87 6.55 -4.65
N HIS A 142 4.02 5.81 -5.34
CA HIS A 142 2.58 5.92 -5.24
C HIS A 142 2.02 4.74 -4.43
N GLN A 143 1.44 5.02 -3.27
CA GLN A 143 0.82 4.01 -2.41
C GLN A 143 -0.70 4.17 -2.43
N SER A 144 -1.41 3.05 -2.56
CA SER A 144 -2.86 3.03 -2.47
C SER A 144 -3.34 2.03 -1.43
N TYR A 145 -4.35 2.42 -0.68
CA TYR A 145 -5.15 1.56 0.18
C TYR A 145 -6.59 1.57 -0.34
N THR A 146 -7.09 0.42 -0.74
CA THR A 146 -8.50 0.22 -1.09
C THR A 146 -9.13 -0.72 -0.08
N VAL A 147 -10.10 -0.22 0.68
CA VAL A 147 -10.74 -0.97 1.75
C VAL A 147 -12.24 -1.09 1.48
N GLU A 148 -12.71 -2.33 1.39
CA GLU A 148 -14.11 -2.69 1.19
C GLU A 148 -14.64 -3.40 2.43
N LEU A 149 -15.57 -2.76 3.13
CA LEU A 149 -16.17 -3.24 4.37
C LEU A 149 -17.62 -3.64 4.14
N ALA A 150 -18.02 -4.82 4.63
CA ALA A 150 -19.43 -5.14 4.82
C ALA A 150 -20.08 -4.21 5.84
N ALA A 151 -21.42 -4.14 5.85
CA ALA A 151 -22.16 -3.26 6.75
C ALA A 151 -21.82 -3.51 8.23
N THR A 152 -21.49 -4.75 8.61
CA THR A 152 -21.22 -5.18 9.99
C THR A 152 -19.72 -5.38 10.29
N ALA A 153 -18.85 -5.11 9.32
CA ALA A 153 -17.41 -5.30 9.45
C ALA A 153 -16.76 -4.30 10.42
N ARG A 154 -15.68 -4.72 11.08
CA ARG A 154 -14.83 -3.87 11.93
C ARG A 154 -13.43 -3.74 11.35
N LEU A 155 -12.87 -2.54 11.39
CA LEU A 155 -11.53 -2.24 10.89
C LEU A 155 -10.77 -1.40 11.92
N LEU A 156 -9.53 -1.80 12.21
CA LEU A 156 -8.51 -0.92 12.75
C LEU A 156 -7.37 -0.84 11.73
N LEU A 157 -7.15 0.34 11.17
CA LEU A 157 -6.11 0.59 10.18
C LEU A 157 -5.15 1.64 10.71
N ARG A 158 -3.85 1.34 10.63
CA ARG A 158 -2.77 2.29 10.91
C ARG A 158 -1.98 2.56 9.64
N GLU A 159 -1.75 3.84 9.36
CA GLU A 159 -0.75 4.30 8.41
C GLU A 159 0.22 5.23 9.14
N GLU A 160 1.51 4.96 9.00
CA GLU A 160 2.57 5.80 9.52
C GLU A 160 3.59 6.00 8.40
N GLN A 161 4.02 7.25 8.22
CA GLN A 161 4.89 7.66 7.14
C GLN A 161 6.02 8.50 7.71
N VAL A 162 7.25 8.15 7.34
CA VAL A 162 8.48 8.82 7.75
C VAL A 162 9.17 9.35 6.50
N LEU A 163 9.42 10.65 6.49
CA LEU A 163 9.93 11.42 5.36
C LEU A 163 11.44 11.55 5.44
N GLY A 164 12.13 10.55 4.90
CA GLY A 164 13.58 10.36 4.89
C GLY A 164 14.13 9.69 6.16
N ARG A 165 15.35 9.15 6.09
CA ARG A 165 16.07 8.67 7.29
C ARG A 165 16.73 9.82 8.05
N SER A 166 17.43 9.53 9.14
CA SER A 166 18.17 10.57 9.88
C SER A 166 19.11 11.35 8.95
N ALA A 167 19.04 12.69 9.01
CA ALA A 167 19.81 13.60 8.17
C ALA A 167 19.69 13.39 6.63
N GLU A 168 18.61 12.76 6.17
CA GLU A 168 18.33 12.51 4.76
C GLU A 168 17.02 13.18 4.35
N PRO A 169 16.97 13.96 3.25
CA PRO A 169 15.71 14.49 2.74
C PRO A 169 14.79 13.35 2.25
N PRO A 170 13.47 13.56 2.24
CA PRO A 170 12.53 12.57 1.69
C PRO A 170 12.65 12.42 0.18
N GLY A 171 12.02 11.37 -0.33
CA GLY A 171 11.63 11.28 -1.74
C GLY A 171 10.24 11.84 -1.96
N HIS A 172 9.67 11.57 -3.14
CA HIS A 172 8.29 11.90 -3.47
C HIS A 172 7.36 10.76 -3.08
N LEU A 173 6.42 11.02 -2.18
CA LEU A 173 5.44 10.05 -1.71
C LEU A 173 4.03 10.58 -1.95
N VAL A 174 3.25 9.86 -2.76
CA VAL A 174 1.81 10.08 -2.91
C VAL A 174 1.08 8.91 -2.31
N THR A 175 0.18 9.15 -1.36
CA THR A 175 -0.66 8.10 -0.77
C THR A 175 -2.13 8.41 -0.97
N ARG A 176 -2.93 7.38 -1.24
CA ARG A 176 -4.40 7.48 -1.30
C ARG A 176 -5.03 6.37 -0.49
N LEU A 177 -5.95 6.73 0.41
CA LEU A 177 -6.77 5.81 1.20
C LEU A 177 -8.23 5.99 0.81
N THR A 178 -8.81 4.94 0.23
CA THR A 178 -10.24 4.85 -0.09
C THR A 178 -10.86 3.76 0.77
N VAL A 179 -11.85 4.12 1.57
CA VAL A 179 -12.60 3.21 2.44
C VAL A 179 -14.07 3.29 2.09
N ARG A 180 -14.66 2.14 1.76
CA ARG A 180 -16.10 2.00 1.52
C ARG A 180 -16.70 1.04 2.54
N ARG A 181 -17.92 1.33 2.98
CA ARG A 181 -18.74 0.43 3.78
C ARG A 181 -20.08 0.26 3.10
N ASP A 182 -20.47 -0.99 2.85
CA ASP A 182 -21.69 -1.33 2.15
C ASP A 182 -21.82 -0.60 0.79
N GLY A 183 -20.69 -0.57 0.05
CA GLY A 183 -20.56 0.12 -1.24
C GLY A 183 -20.48 1.66 -1.17
N ARG A 184 -20.74 2.26 -0.01
CA ARG A 184 -20.76 3.72 0.17
C ARG A 184 -19.39 4.24 0.67
N PRO A 185 -18.87 5.35 0.12
CA PRO A 185 -17.62 5.93 0.59
C PRO A 185 -17.75 6.41 2.04
N LEU A 186 -16.80 6.01 2.88
CA LEU A 186 -16.61 6.52 4.24
C LEU A 186 -15.47 7.53 4.29
N LEU A 187 -14.37 7.24 3.59
CA LEU A 187 -13.19 8.08 3.51
C LEU A 187 -12.59 7.96 2.11
N ASP A 188 -12.20 9.10 1.54
CA ASP A 188 -11.36 9.16 0.35
C ASP A 188 -10.36 10.29 0.56
N GLN A 189 -9.14 9.93 0.93
CA GLN A 189 -8.08 10.85 1.30
C GLN A 189 -6.87 10.65 0.41
N GLN A 190 -6.27 11.74 -0.04
CA GLN A 190 -5.00 11.74 -0.75
C GLN A 190 -4.03 12.73 -0.12
N THR A 191 -2.79 12.31 0.09
CA THR A 191 -1.70 13.16 0.58
C THR A 191 -0.48 13.03 -0.32
N ALA A 192 0.30 14.10 -0.44
CA ALA A 192 1.53 14.14 -1.22
C ALA A 192 2.62 14.85 -0.41
N TYR A 193 3.81 14.26 -0.36
CA TYR A 193 4.96 14.76 0.38
C TYR A 193 6.23 14.67 -0.44
N GLY A 194 7.19 15.56 -0.13
CA GLY A 194 8.43 15.70 -0.89
C GLY A 194 8.21 16.43 -2.22
N ASP A 195 9.28 16.92 -2.82
CA ASP A 195 9.23 17.52 -4.16
C ASP A 195 8.64 16.53 -5.19
N PRO A 196 7.72 16.94 -6.09
CA PRO A 196 7.25 18.31 -6.35
C PRO A 196 5.98 18.74 -5.62
N ALA A 197 5.58 18.06 -4.54
CA ALA A 197 4.40 18.45 -3.78
C ALA A 197 4.57 19.88 -3.21
N PRO A 198 3.66 20.82 -3.47
CA PRO A 198 3.82 22.19 -3.01
C PRO A 198 3.64 22.30 -1.49
N ALA A 199 4.56 23.00 -0.83
CA ALA A 199 4.48 23.35 0.60
C ALA A 199 4.21 22.17 1.54
N TRP A 200 4.65 20.95 1.19
CA TRP A 200 4.42 19.73 1.98
C TRP A 200 5.04 19.79 3.37
N ASP A 201 6.09 20.59 3.56
CA ASP A 201 6.78 20.85 4.83
C ASP A 201 6.29 22.14 5.53
N GLY A 202 5.35 22.85 4.92
CA GLY A 202 4.77 24.09 5.45
C GLY A 202 3.88 23.87 6.68
N PRO A 203 3.53 24.95 7.42
CA PRO A 203 2.80 24.89 8.69
C PRO A 203 1.38 24.31 8.57
N ALA A 204 0.78 24.37 7.38
CA ALA A 204 -0.54 23.80 7.14
C ALA A 204 -0.53 22.28 6.89
N VAL A 205 0.66 21.68 6.70
CA VAL A 205 0.80 20.26 6.36
C VAL A 205 1.59 19.54 7.44
N LEU A 206 2.92 19.67 7.44
CA LEU A 206 3.77 19.00 8.41
C LEU A 206 4.50 19.93 9.38
N GLY A 207 4.56 21.24 9.13
CA GLY A 207 5.24 22.19 10.02
C GLY A 207 6.68 21.79 10.34
N GLY A 208 7.42 21.23 9.37
CA GLY A 208 8.78 20.71 9.56
C GLY A 208 8.89 19.35 10.27
N HIS A 209 7.78 18.75 10.72
CA HIS A 209 7.79 17.37 11.22
C HIS A 209 8.06 16.37 10.09
N ARG A 210 8.75 15.28 10.44
CA ARG A 210 9.20 14.26 9.48
C ARG A 210 8.45 12.94 9.59
N ALA A 211 7.52 12.85 10.52
CA ALA A 211 6.67 11.71 10.72
C ALA A 211 5.22 12.18 10.78
N THR A 212 4.36 11.48 10.06
CA THR A 212 2.92 11.68 10.09
C THR A 212 2.24 10.33 10.07
N GLY A 213 1.03 10.27 10.59
CA GLY A 213 0.28 9.03 10.63
C GLY A 213 -1.16 9.23 11.01
N GLN A 214 -1.94 8.17 10.80
CA GLN A 214 -3.35 8.14 11.11
C GLN A 214 -3.75 6.76 11.62
N LEU A 215 -4.76 6.76 12.49
CA LEU A 215 -5.46 5.58 12.94
C LEU A 215 -6.93 5.72 12.54
N LEU A 216 -7.40 4.79 11.72
CA LEU A 216 -8.81 4.70 11.35
C LEU A 216 -9.45 3.51 12.06
N LEU A 217 -10.43 3.82 12.91
CA LEU A 217 -11.30 2.83 13.55
C LEU A 217 -12.67 2.89 12.90
N VAL A 218 -13.10 1.79 12.28
CA VAL A 218 -14.49 1.59 11.85
C VAL A 218 -15.08 0.49 12.72
N ASP A 219 -16.03 0.85 13.57
CA ASP A 219 -16.75 -0.11 14.40
C ASP A 219 -18.25 0.25 14.45
N PRO A 220 -19.11 -0.46 13.69
CA PRO A 220 -20.54 -0.21 13.67
C PRO A 220 -21.25 -0.37 15.02
N THR A 221 -20.67 -1.07 15.99
CA THR A 221 -21.30 -1.32 17.29
C THR A 221 -20.87 -0.30 18.37
N ARG A 222 -19.85 0.52 18.08
CA ARG A 222 -19.31 1.48 19.03
C ARG A 222 -19.87 2.87 18.74
N PRO A 223 -20.51 3.55 19.71
CA PRO A 223 -20.86 4.94 19.56
C PRO A 223 -19.58 5.77 19.44
N LEU A 224 -19.50 6.61 18.41
CA LEU A 224 -18.39 7.55 18.23
C LEU A 224 -18.64 8.82 19.05
N PRO A 225 -17.59 9.48 19.56
CA PRO A 225 -17.71 10.84 20.09
C PRO A 225 -18.34 11.74 19.02
N THR A 226 -19.28 12.58 19.42
CA THR A 226 -19.95 13.53 18.52
C THR A 226 -19.10 14.75 18.19
N GLU A 227 -18.07 15.02 18.99
CA GLU A 227 -17.18 16.17 18.83
C GLU A 227 -15.74 15.70 18.55
N PRO A 228 -15.00 16.40 17.66
CA PRO A 228 -13.57 16.17 17.48
C PRO A 228 -12.85 16.37 18.81
N LEU A 229 -12.16 15.31 19.27
CA LEU A 229 -11.29 15.39 20.42
C LEU A 229 -9.86 15.59 19.94
N LEU A 230 -9.25 16.72 20.31
CA LEU A 230 -7.83 16.90 20.14
C LEU A 230 -7.09 16.02 21.16
N ILE A 231 -6.20 15.17 20.67
CA ILE A 231 -5.33 14.34 21.51
C ILE A 231 -3.92 14.94 21.44
N GLY A 232 -3.51 15.63 22.50
CA GLY A 232 -2.26 16.38 22.56
C GLY A 232 -2.48 17.85 22.90
N ASP A 233 -1.42 18.64 22.79
CA ASP A 233 -1.49 20.10 22.99
C ASP A 233 -2.14 20.77 21.77
N ASP A 234 -2.81 21.91 21.99
CA ASP A 234 -3.39 22.72 20.92
C ASP A 234 -2.27 23.15 19.95
N PRO A 235 -2.31 22.76 18.66
CA PRO A 235 -1.30 23.20 17.70
C PRO A 235 -1.26 24.73 17.54
N ALA A 236 -2.30 25.46 17.98
CA ALA A 236 -2.29 26.92 18.05
C ALA A 236 -1.40 27.47 19.19
N LEU A 237 -1.00 26.65 20.16
CA LEU A 237 -0.20 27.05 21.31
C LEU A 237 1.32 26.83 21.15
N GLY A 238 1.75 26.20 20.05
CA GLY A 238 3.16 26.07 19.66
C GLY A 238 3.89 24.88 20.26
#